data_AF-A0A3D8HQM4-F1
#
_entry.id   AF-A0A3D8HQM4-F1
#
_cell.length_a   1.000
_cell.length_b   1.000
_cell.length_c   1.000
_cell.angle_alpha   90.00
_cell.angle_beta   90.00
_cell.angle_gamma   90.00
#
_symmetry.space_group_name_H-M   'P 1'
#
loop_
_entity.id
_entity.type
_entity.pdbx_description
1 polymer ?
#
loop_
_entity_poly.entity_id
_entity_poly.type
_entity_poly.pdbx_seq_one_letter_code
_entity_poly.pdbx_strand_id
1 'polypeptide(L)'
;MRIFKLCLCALLAQSATFGEWIMFSDSKDTYIYNNQSGEIFIRHKMGGENYEDLFVRMPRGAYPNEVRKDSKTPSVLSPKNPQVDKAEKDDKELEQRKLDALKKSQEVLNNALEF
;
A
#
# COMPACT_ATOMS: atom_id res chain seq x y z
N MET A 1 30.02 40.46 6.14
CA MET A 1 28.91 40.12 7.07
C MET A 1 27.53 40.02 6.41
N ARG A 2 27.16 40.85 5.42
CA ARG A 2 25.84 40.77 4.76
C ARG A 2 25.59 39.45 4.00
N ILE A 3 26.62 38.97 3.28
CA ILE A 3 26.53 37.73 2.47
C ILE A 3 26.35 36.50 3.37
N PHE A 4 27.08 36.45 4.50
CA PHE A 4 26.95 35.38 5.49
C PHE A 4 25.53 35.30 6.10
N LYS A 5 24.91 36.46 6.39
CA LYS A 5 23.52 36.50 6.88
C LYS A 5 22.52 36.03 5.81
N LEU A 6 22.73 36.39 4.54
CA LEU A 6 21.89 35.93 3.42
C LEU A 6 22.01 34.41 3.21
N CYS A 7 23.23 33.85 3.26
CA CYS A 7 23.43 32.41 3.19
C CYS A 7 22.77 31.66 4.36
N LEU A 8 22.87 32.20 5.58
CA LEU A 8 22.24 31.59 6.75
C LEU A 8 20.71 31.60 6.66
N CYS A 9 20.10 32.68 6.18
CA CYS A 9 18.66 32.74 5.94
C CYS A 9 18.20 31.78 4.83
N ALA A 10 18.98 31.64 3.76
CA ALA A 10 18.68 30.70 2.68
C ALA A 10 18.73 29.24 3.16
N LEU A 11 19.69 28.90 4.01
CA LEU A 11 19.80 27.57 4.62
C LEU A 11 18.62 27.25 5.55
N LEU A 12 18.19 28.22 6.36
CA LEU A 12 17.03 28.06 7.25
C LEU A 12 15.70 27.96 6.50
N ALA A 13 15.56 28.59 5.34
CA ALA A 13 14.35 28.46 4.52
C ALA A 13 14.22 27.09 3.86
N GLN A 14 15.35 26.41 3.56
CA GLN A 14 15.33 25.09 2.95
C GLN A 14 14.88 23.98 3.91
N SER A 15 15.12 24.13 5.23
CA SER A 15 14.72 23.10 6.21
C SER A 15 13.20 22.90 6.28
N ALA A 16 12.41 23.93 5.97
CA ALA A 16 10.94 23.86 5.97
C ALA A 16 10.35 23.07 4.77
N THR A 17 11.16 22.77 3.75
CA THR A 17 10.70 22.03 2.57
C THR A 17 10.84 20.51 2.70
N PHE A 18 11.56 20.02 3.70
CA PHE A 18 11.67 18.59 3.94
C PHE A 18 10.37 18.08 4.55
N GLY A 19 9.74 17.11 3.87
CA GLY A 19 8.55 16.44 4.37
C GLY A 19 8.79 15.82 5.73
N GLU A 20 7.87 16.07 6.65
CA GLU A 20 7.96 15.56 8.00
C GLU A 20 7.47 14.11 7.98
N TRP A 21 8.41 13.20 8.21
CA TRP A 21 8.10 11.81 8.50
C TRP A 21 7.65 11.73 9.95
N ILE A 22 6.40 11.34 10.15
CA ILE A 22 5.79 11.24 11.46
C ILE A 22 5.67 9.77 11.82
N MET A 23 6.19 9.42 13.00
CA MET A 23 6.17 8.06 13.53
C MET A 23 5.25 7.99 14.74
N PHE A 24 4.43 6.94 14.80
CA PHE A 24 3.66 6.59 16.00
C PHE A 24 3.64 5.07 16.18
N SER A 25 3.40 4.60 17.41
CA SER A 25 3.27 3.17 17.72
C SER A 25 2.12 2.94 18.68
N ASP A 26 1.37 1.86 18.44
CA ASP A 26 0.22 1.45 19.26
C ASP A 26 0.55 0.28 20.22
N SER A 27 1.84 0.11 20.54
CA SER A 27 2.44 -1.01 21.31
C SER A 27 2.55 -2.34 20.57
N LYS A 28 1.84 -2.54 19.45
CA LYS A 28 1.97 -3.73 18.60
C LYS A 28 2.73 -3.40 17.33
N ASP A 29 2.29 -2.37 16.64
CA ASP A 29 2.78 -1.96 15.34
C ASP A 29 3.44 -0.58 15.43
N THR A 30 4.33 -0.31 14.48
CA THR A 30 4.93 1.01 14.27
C THR A 30 4.51 1.53 12.92
N TYR A 31 3.98 2.74 12.89
CA TYR A 31 3.48 3.41 11.70
C TYR A 31 4.37 4.62 11.42
N ILE A 32 4.80 4.74 10.17
CA ILE A 32 5.62 5.84 9.70
C ILE A 32 4.90 6.42 8.49
N TYR A 33 4.43 7.65 8.57
CA TYR A 33 3.73 8.30 7.47
C TYR A 33 4.41 9.59 7.05
N ASN A 34 4.32 9.90 5.76
CA ASN A 34 4.81 11.15 5.20
C ASN A 34 3.65 12.14 5.06
N ASN A 35 3.72 13.28 5.75
CA ASN A 35 2.64 14.25 5.73
C ASN A 35 2.49 15.02 4.41
N GLN A 36 3.48 14.97 3.51
CA GLN A 36 3.45 15.58 2.19
C GLN A 36 2.99 14.60 1.11
N SER A 37 3.61 13.41 1.04
CA SER A 37 3.30 12.43 0.00
C SER A 37 2.07 11.60 0.34
N GLY A 38 1.72 11.44 1.62
CA GLY A 38 0.66 10.55 2.09
C GLY A 38 1.05 9.06 2.09
N GLU A 39 2.32 8.73 1.85
CA GLU A 39 2.84 7.36 1.93
C GLU A 39 2.90 6.88 3.37
N ILE A 40 2.65 5.58 3.58
CA ILE A 40 2.62 4.95 4.90
C ILE A 40 3.47 3.69 4.88
N PHE A 41 4.30 3.51 5.91
CA PHE A 41 5.01 2.27 6.21
C PHE A 41 4.51 1.74 7.55
N ILE A 42 4.22 0.45 7.60
CA ILE A 42 3.82 -0.26 8.81
C ILE A 42 4.87 -1.32 9.09
N ARG A 43 5.40 -1.32 10.32
CA ARG A 43 6.15 -2.44 10.88
C ARG A 43 5.23 -3.20 11.82
N HIS A 44 4.94 -4.45 11.49
CA HIS A 44 4.17 -5.35 12.35
C HIS A 44 5.11 -6.25 13.13
N LYS A 45 5.01 -6.23 14.46
CA LYS A 45 5.92 -6.94 15.34
C LYS A 45 5.55 -8.41 15.47
N MET A 46 6.43 -9.32 15.05
CA MET A 46 6.17 -10.77 15.09
C MET A 46 6.59 -11.44 16.41
N GLY A 47 7.19 -10.68 17.33
CA GLY A 47 7.58 -11.17 18.66
C GLY A 47 9.00 -11.77 18.73
N GLY A 48 9.70 -11.84 17.61
CA GLY A 48 11.11 -12.23 17.51
C GLY A 48 12.06 -11.04 17.36
N GLU A 49 13.14 -11.24 16.63
CA GLU A 49 14.13 -10.21 16.32
C GLU A 49 13.59 -9.18 15.30
N ASN A 50 14.11 -7.96 15.30
CA ASN A 50 13.59 -6.86 14.46
C ASN A 50 13.60 -7.16 12.95
N TYR A 51 14.42 -8.09 12.48
CA TYR A 51 14.49 -8.48 11.06
C TYR A 51 13.42 -9.50 10.66
N GLU A 52 12.71 -10.08 11.63
CA GLU A 52 11.57 -10.99 11.43
C GLU A 52 10.24 -10.23 11.36
N ASP A 53 10.26 -8.93 11.64
CA ASP A 53 9.09 -8.07 11.55
C ASP A 53 8.64 -7.90 10.09
N LEU A 54 7.32 -7.81 9.91
CA LEU A 54 6.72 -7.61 8.59
C LEU A 54 6.67 -6.10 8.29
N PHE A 55 7.20 -5.70 7.14
CA PHE A 55 7.16 -4.32 6.66
C PHE A 55 6.18 -4.18 5.50
N VAL A 56 5.11 -3.41 5.71
CA VAL A 56 4.11 -3.11 4.69
C VAL A 56 4.28 -1.66 4.25
N ARG A 57 4.52 -1.43 2.96
CA ARG A 57 4.49 -0.10 2.35
C ARG A 57 3.16 0.10 1.63
N MET A 58 2.44 1.15 2.00
CA MET A 58 1.22 1.57 1.34
C MET A 58 1.48 2.90 0.60
N PRO A 59 1.21 2.96 -0.71
CA PRO A 59 1.26 4.22 -1.43
C PRO A 59 0.16 5.15 -0.93
N ARG A 60 0.27 6.43 -1.29
CA ARG A 60 -0.73 7.43 -0.94
C ARG A 60 -2.12 7.01 -1.41
N GLY A 61 -3.11 7.16 -0.53
CA GLY A 61 -4.52 7.03 -0.90
C GLY A 61 -4.95 8.14 -1.87
N ALA A 62 -6.07 7.93 -2.56
CA ALA A 62 -6.69 8.96 -3.38
C ALA A 62 -7.45 9.96 -2.48
N TYR A 63 -7.25 11.26 -2.70
CA TYR A 63 -8.03 12.26 -1.99
C TYR A 63 -9.47 12.28 -2.52
N PRO A 64 -10.50 12.52 -1.68
CA PRO A 64 -11.90 12.56 -2.12
C PRO A 64 -12.16 13.51 -3.30
N ASN A 65 -11.36 14.58 -3.42
CA ASN A 65 -11.44 15.56 -4.50
C ASN A 65 -10.80 15.08 -5.82
N GLU A 66 -9.90 14.11 -5.78
CA GLU A 66 -9.29 13.46 -6.95
C GLU A 66 -10.21 12.37 -7.52
N VAL A 67 -10.98 11.69 -6.67
CA VAL A 67 -11.90 10.61 -7.06
C VAL A 67 -13.11 11.12 -7.87
N ARG A 68 -13.48 12.39 -7.71
CA ARG A 68 -14.71 12.95 -8.32
C ARG A 68 -14.58 13.32 -9.80
N LYS A 69 -13.38 13.39 -10.38
CA LYS A 69 -13.19 13.90 -11.75
C LYS A 69 -13.06 12.84 -12.83
N ASP A 70 -12.70 11.60 -12.49
CA ASP A 70 -12.55 10.54 -13.48
C ASP A 70 -13.10 9.22 -12.92
N SER A 71 -14.37 8.94 -13.18
CA SER A 71 -14.96 7.61 -13.04
C SER A 71 -14.43 6.68 -14.15
N LYS A 72 -13.11 6.50 -14.21
CA LYS A 72 -12.45 5.36 -14.83
C LYS A 72 -11.60 4.72 -13.76
N THR A 73 -12.19 3.69 -13.17
CA THR A 73 -11.63 2.81 -12.16
C THR A 73 -10.14 2.54 -12.41
N PRO A 74 -9.22 2.96 -11.52
CA PRO A 74 -7.87 2.43 -11.54
C PRO A 74 -7.98 0.95 -11.20
N SER A 75 -7.46 0.09 -12.07
CA SER A 75 -7.24 -1.33 -11.79
C SER A 75 -6.53 -1.45 -10.45
N VAL A 76 -7.23 -2.00 -9.45
CA VAL A 76 -6.61 -2.48 -8.21
C VAL A 76 -5.59 -3.52 -8.66
N LEU A 77 -4.31 -3.21 -8.51
CA LEU A 77 -3.24 -4.19 -8.65
C LEU A 77 -3.53 -5.28 -7.61
N SER A 78 -4.04 -6.42 -8.09
CA SER A 78 -4.10 -7.65 -7.31
C SER A 78 -2.73 -7.89 -6.66
N PRO A 79 -2.66 -8.39 -5.41
CA PRO A 79 -1.40 -8.68 -4.74
C PRO A 79 -0.52 -9.54 -5.65
N LYS A 80 0.63 -9.00 -6.06
CA LYS A 80 1.64 -9.75 -6.81
C LYS A 80 2.28 -10.74 -5.84
N ASN A 81 1.81 -11.98 -5.88
CA ASN A 81 2.46 -13.10 -5.21
C ASN A 81 3.92 -13.19 -5.72
N PRO A 82 4.94 -13.39 -4.85
CA PRO A 82 6.32 -13.47 -5.28
C PRO A 82 6.51 -14.57 -6.33
N GLN A 83 7.30 -14.24 -7.33
CA GLN A 83 7.55 -15.00 -8.55
C GLN A 83 7.84 -16.48 -8.28
N VAL A 84 7.07 -17.36 -8.92
CA VAL A 84 7.58 -18.63 -9.42
C VAL A 84 7.63 -18.49 -10.94
N ASP A 85 8.84 -18.30 -11.45
CA ASP A 85 9.11 -18.27 -12.88
C ASP A 85 8.84 -19.65 -13.50
N LYS A 86 8.34 -19.62 -14.75
CA LYS A 86 8.26 -20.68 -15.77
C LYS A 86 6.95 -21.47 -15.86
N ALA A 87 6.10 -21.09 -16.83
CA ALA A 87 5.86 -21.83 -18.07
C ALA A 87 4.56 -21.36 -18.73
N GLU A 88 4.69 -20.86 -19.96
CA GLU A 88 3.67 -20.27 -20.84
C GLU A 88 2.69 -21.34 -21.41
N LYS A 89 2.19 -22.24 -20.55
CA LYS A 89 1.27 -23.34 -20.93
C LYS A 89 -0.03 -23.41 -20.13
N ASP A 90 -0.24 -22.53 -19.14
CA ASP A 90 -1.23 -22.75 -18.09
C ASP A 90 -2.39 -21.74 -18.04
N ASP A 91 -2.53 -20.88 -19.05
CA ASP A 91 -3.57 -19.83 -19.06
C ASP A 91 -4.99 -20.42 -19.13
N LYS A 92 -5.20 -21.53 -19.86
CA LYS A 92 -6.53 -22.15 -19.96
C LYS A 92 -6.95 -22.85 -18.67
N GLU A 93 -6.03 -23.48 -17.97
CA GLU A 93 -6.32 -24.16 -16.70
C GLU A 93 -6.57 -23.15 -15.59
N LEU A 94 -5.82 -22.05 -15.57
CA LEU A 94 -6.04 -20.95 -14.63
C LEU A 94 -7.42 -20.31 -14.83
N GLU A 95 -7.81 -20.02 -16.08
CA GLU A 95 -9.15 -19.49 -16.36
C GLU A 95 -10.26 -20.49 -16.01
N GLN A 96 -10.03 -21.79 -16.24
CA GLN A 96 -10.99 -22.82 -15.86
C GLN A 96 -11.15 -22.94 -14.35
N ARG A 97 -10.05 -22.87 -13.58
CA ARG A 97 -10.08 -22.83 -12.11
C ARG A 97 -10.82 -21.60 -11.57
N LYS A 98 -10.69 -20.43 -12.23
CA LYS A 98 -11.47 -19.22 -11.86
C LYS A 98 -12.96 -19.42 -12.10
N LEU A 99 -13.35 -19.98 -13.25
CA LEU A 99 -14.75 -20.25 -13.58
C LEU A 99 -15.37 -21.25 -12.61
N ASP A 100 -14.65 -22.31 -12.25
CA ASP A 100 -15.12 -23.31 -11.29
C ASP A 100 -15.26 -22.74 -9.87
N ALA A 101 -14.32 -21.88 -9.44
CA ALA A 101 -14.42 -21.19 -8.15
C ALA A 101 -15.65 -20.25 -8.10
N LEU A 102 -15.93 -19.54 -9.19
CA LEU A 102 -17.12 -18.68 -9.30
C LEU A 102 -18.41 -19.51 -9.23
N LYS A 103 -18.51 -20.60 -10.00
CA LYS A 103 -19.67 -21.50 -9.94
C LYS A 103 -19.89 -22.07 -8.54
N LYS A 104 -18.82 -22.56 -7.90
CA LYS A 104 -18.89 -23.10 -6.54
C LYS A 104 -19.33 -22.04 -5.54
N SER A 105 -18.88 -20.79 -5.67
CA SER A 105 -19.33 -19.71 -4.81
C SER A 105 -20.83 -19.43 -4.96
N GLN A 106 -21.36 -19.52 -6.19
CA GLN A 106 -22.78 -19.30 -6.46
C GLN A 106 -23.66 -20.46 -5.97
N GLU A 107 -23.19 -21.71 -6.09
CA GLU A 107 -23.86 -22.88 -5.53
C GLU A 107 -23.92 -22.83 -4.00
N VAL A 108 -22.84 -22.41 -3.33
CA VAL A 108 -22.82 -22.26 -1.87
C VAL A 108 -23.80 -21.17 -1.42
N LEU A 109 -23.86 -20.04 -2.14
CA LEU A 109 -24.83 -18.98 -1.84
C LEU A 109 -26.27 -19.45 -2.04
N ASN A 110 -26.55 -20.18 -3.12
CA ASN A 110 -27.89 -20.72 -3.35
C ASN A 110 -28.27 -21.78 -2.31
N ASN A 111 -27.37 -22.70 -1.97
CA ASN A 111 -27.60 -23.69 -0.91
C ASN A 111 -27.80 -23.04 0.48
N ALA A 112 -27.14 -21.91 0.74
CA ALA A 112 -27.34 -21.16 1.98
C ALA A 112 -28.71 -20.45 2.04
N LEU A 113 -29.35 -20.23 0.89
CA LEU A 113 -30.69 -19.63 0.78
C LEU A 113 -31.82 -20.68 0.75
N GLU A 114 -31.49 -21.97 0.57
CA GLU A 114 -32.45 -23.09 0.60
C GLU A 114 -32.63 -23.70 2.02
N PHE A 115 -32.02 -23.11 3.05
CA PHE A 115 -32.31 -23.36 4.48
C PHE A 115 -33.25 -22.29 5.05
#